data_AF-A0AAJ0F4B8-F1
#
_entry.id   AF-A0AAJ0F4B8-F1
#
_cell.length_a   1.000
_cell.length_b   1.000
_cell.length_c   1.000
_cell.angle_alpha   90.00
_cell.angle_beta   90.00
_cell.angle_gamma   90.00
#
_symmetry.space_group_name_H-M   'P 1'
#
loop_
_entity.id
_entity.type
_entity.pdbx_description
1 polymer ?
#
loop_
_entity_poly.entity_id
_entity_poly.type
_entity_poly.pdbx_seq_one_letter_code
_entity_poly.pdbx_strand_id
1 'polypeptide(L)'
;MQRLPIEIMTYIANSLNLHDIFNLSLACRQFRYLVDNDDICRVALETHAPYSVEFQAARSSKQYARCLRQLVKLRDAITTAKPYTTALVAHAVDFIYCNGTLCYTEGYEVLRLLNLHASSDIENIIDTRMLLQSVPGANLASSKYKFRPIHFAHGVLSCLYSPPKTEGRSRLVIINVEQRTLLTAQRLESTSKLFVRNNQDYLYYGTHSVTGDDGFKRWVLRRFDIRTKQWNAGHLDLDDLAGSDIGATVCFEIIDDYFYGLSSLASFEVYETDSLSYYYGFRLPVGSTQ
;
A
#
# COMPACT_ATOMS: atom_id res chain seq x y z
N MET A 1 -6.02 9.90 47.63
CA MET A 1 -6.10 10.83 46.48
C MET A 1 -7.37 10.53 45.70
N GLN A 2 -8.24 11.52 45.56
CA GLN A 2 -9.50 11.42 44.79
C GLN A 2 -9.19 11.26 43.30
N ARG A 3 -9.97 10.43 42.60
CA ARG A 3 -9.90 10.32 41.14
C ARG A 3 -10.37 11.65 40.55
N LEU A 4 -9.56 12.25 39.68
CA LEU A 4 -10.00 13.39 38.87
C LEU A 4 -11.19 12.95 37.99
N PRO A 5 -12.14 13.84 37.70
CA PRO A 5 -13.22 13.57 36.76
C PRO A 5 -12.69 13.11 35.40
N ILE A 6 -13.43 12.23 34.74
CA ILE A 6 -13.00 11.62 33.47
C ILE A 6 -12.79 12.69 32.40
N GLU A 7 -13.59 13.75 32.41
CA GLU A 7 -13.55 14.86 31.46
C GLU A 7 -12.23 15.63 31.55
N ILE A 8 -11.76 15.88 32.78
CA ILE A 8 -10.47 16.54 33.02
C ILE A 8 -9.33 15.67 32.49
N MET A 9 -9.46 14.36 32.65
CA MET A 9 -8.43 13.41 32.27
C MET A 9 -8.39 13.17 30.77
N THR A 10 -9.53 13.22 30.09
CA THR A 10 -9.62 13.29 28.63
C THR A 10 -8.97 14.57 28.11
N TYR A 11 -9.18 15.71 28.75
CA TYR A 11 -8.55 16.98 28.36
C TYR A 11 -7.02 16.94 28.50
N ILE A 12 -6.52 16.39 29.62
CA ILE A 12 -5.08 16.17 29.84
C ILE A 12 -4.52 15.22 28.79
N ALA A 13 -5.16 14.07 28.56
CA ALA A 13 -4.74 13.09 27.57
C ALA A 13 -4.68 13.69 26.17
N ASN A 14 -5.64 14.55 25.81
CA ASN A 14 -5.65 15.21 24.49
C ASN A 14 -4.44 16.13 24.28
N SER A 15 -3.88 16.67 25.36
CA SER A 15 -2.71 17.56 25.35
C SER A 15 -1.37 16.81 25.32
N LEU A 16 -1.40 15.48 25.44
CA LEU A 16 -0.23 14.61 25.47
C LEU A 16 -0.17 13.75 24.21
N ASN A 17 1.03 13.46 23.71
CA ASN A 17 1.18 12.48 22.63
C ASN A 17 0.92 11.05 23.15
N LEU A 18 0.78 10.09 22.23
CA LEU A 18 0.44 8.71 22.59
C LEU A 18 1.46 8.04 23.52
N HIS A 19 2.75 8.35 23.36
CA HIS A 19 3.82 7.81 24.20
C HIS A 19 3.76 8.36 25.62
N ASP A 20 3.51 9.66 25.77
CA ASP A 20 3.39 10.31 27.07
C ASP A 20 2.17 9.81 27.84
N ILE A 21 1.03 9.62 27.15
CA ILE A 21 -0.16 9.00 27.74
C ILE A 21 0.18 7.59 28.25
N PHE A 22 0.87 6.80 27.43
CA PHE A 22 1.25 5.43 27.80
C PHE A 22 2.22 5.43 28.99
N ASN A 23 3.26 6.25 28.96
CA ASN A 23 4.25 6.36 30.05
C ASN A 23 3.61 6.87 31.35
N LEU A 24 2.72 7.85 31.28
CA LEU A 24 1.97 8.35 32.44
C LEU A 24 1.10 7.24 33.07
N SER A 25 0.52 6.37 32.25
CA SER A 25 -0.24 5.22 32.73
C SER A 25 0.60 4.20 33.50
N LEU A 26 1.92 4.15 33.22
CA LEU A 26 2.88 3.29 33.91
C LEU A 26 3.40 3.91 35.21
N ALA A 27 3.35 5.24 35.35
CA ALA A 27 3.86 5.94 36.53
C ALA A 27 3.07 5.63 37.82
N CYS A 28 1.75 5.42 37.72
CA CYS A 28 0.91 5.10 38.88
C CYS A 28 -0.31 4.25 38.49
N ARG A 29 -0.70 3.31 39.37
CA ARG A 29 -1.89 2.47 39.19
C ARG A 29 -3.17 3.29 38.97
N GLN A 30 -3.24 4.49 39.53
CA GLN A 30 -4.39 5.38 39.34
C GLN A 30 -4.49 5.91 37.92
N PHE A 31 -3.39 6.08 37.18
CA PHE A 31 -3.40 6.57 35.78
C PHE A 31 -3.58 5.48 34.75
N ARG A 32 -3.68 4.22 35.18
CA ARG A 32 -3.81 3.08 34.27
C ARG A 32 -5.06 3.14 33.38
N TYR A 33 -6.14 3.80 33.84
CA TYR A 33 -7.33 3.98 33.00
C TYR A 33 -7.09 4.85 31.76
N LEU A 34 -6.01 5.65 31.70
CA LEU A 34 -5.66 6.42 30.49
C LEU A 34 -5.42 5.54 29.27
N VAL A 35 -5.01 4.28 29.48
CA VAL A 35 -4.75 3.30 28.40
C VAL A 35 -5.74 2.12 28.40
N ASP A 36 -6.70 2.13 29.32
CA ASP A 36 -7.74 1.10 29.45
C ASP A 36 -9.16 1.63 29.17
N ASN A 37 -9.38 2.95 29.20
CA ASN A 37 -10.67 3.58 28.87
C ASN A 37 -10.75 3.92 27.38
N ASP A 38 -11.75 3.36 26.69
CA ASP A 38 -11.92 3.52 25.25
C ASP A 38 -12.25 4.96 24.81
N ASP A 39 -12.97 5.74 25.61
CA ASP A 39 -13.33 7.13 25.26
C ASP A 39 -12.11 8.05 25.25
N ILE A 40 -11.25 7.94 26.26
CA ILE A 40 -9.96 8.65 26.31
C ILE A 40 -9.07 8.21 25.15
N CYS A 41 -8.93 6.90 24.95
CA CYS A 41 -8.07 6.35 23.90
C CYS A 41 -8.57 6.70 22.50
N ARG A 42 -9.89 6.79 22.30
CA ARG A 42 -10.50 7.23 21.04
C ARG A 42 -10.07 8.66 20.71
N VAL A 43 -10.22 9.60 21.65
CA VAL A 43 -9.82 11.00 21.46
C VAL A 43 -8.31 11.13 21.20
N ALA A 44 -7.50 10.37 21.95
CA ALA A 44 -6.06 10.36 21.76
C ALA A 44 -5.65 9.84 20.38
N LEU A 45 -6.25 8.73 19.91
CA LEU A 45 -5.98 8.18 18.58
C LEU A 45 -6.49 9.08 17.46
N GLU A 46 -7.69 9.66 17.60
CA GLU A 46 -8.26 10.64 16.65
C GLU A 46 -7.34 11.84 16.47
N THR A 47 -6.72 12.30 17.55
CA THR A 47 -5.88 13.51 17.53
C THR A 47 -4.46 13.21 17.04
N HIS A 48 -3.84 12.13 17.53
CA HIS A 48 -2.41 11.90 17.36
C HIS A 48 -2.05 10.78 16.36
N ALA A 49 -3.04 10.01 15.89
CA ALA A 49 -2.84 8.96 14.89
C ALA A 49 -4.07 8.68 14.00
N PRO A 50 -4.73 9.72 13.44
CA PRO A 50 -5.99 9.58 12.68
C PRO A 50 -5.87 8.71 11.41
N TYR A 51 -4.66 8.54 10.89
CA TYR A 51 -4.39 7.76 9.68
C TYR A 51 -3.69 6.42 9.96
N SER A 52 -3.55 6.02 11.23
CA SER A 52 -2.90 4.75 11.58
C SER A 52 -3.84 3.56 11.32
N VAL A 53 -3.24 2.41 10.96
CA VAL A 53 -3.99 1.15 10.77
C VAL A 53 -4.68 0.73 12.06
N GLU A 54 -4.02 0.95 13.20
CA GLU A 54 -4.55 0.67 14.53
C GLU A 54 -5.79 1.52 14.84
N PHE A 55 -5.79 2.80 14.45
CA PHE A 55 -6.98 3.63 14.64
C PHE A 55 -8.15 3.19 13.73
N GLN A 56 -7.88 2.82 12.47
CA GLN A 56 -8.93 2.28 11.61
C GLN A 56 -9.49 0.95 12.16
N ALA A 57 -8.63 0.07 12.65
CA ALA A 57 -9.04 -1.16 13.32
C ALA A 57 -9.86 -0.88 14.59
N ALA A 58 -9.50 0.17 15.35
CA ALA A 58 -10.24 0.61 16.52
C ALA A 58 -11.63 1.14 16.16
N ARG A 59 -11.78 1.90 15.06
CA ARG A 59 -13.08 2.41 14.60
C ARG A 59 -14.05 1.28 14.29
N SER A 60 -13.57 0.21 13.67
CA SER A 60 -14.36 -0.97 13.30
C SER A 60 -14.69 -1.85 14.52
N SER A 61 -13.70 -2.12 15.37
CA SER A 61 -13.85 -3.03 16.52
C SER A 61 -14.38 -2.38 17.80
N LYS A 62 -14.34 -1.04 17.87
CA LYS A 62 -14.55 -0.22 19.08
C LYS A 62 -13.55 -0.49 20.23
N GLN A 63 -12.42 -1.17 19.96
CA GLN A 63 -11.39 -1.48 20.96
C GLN A 63 -10.24 -0.44 20.94
N TYR A 64 -10.55 0.83 21.20
CA TYR A 64 -9.59 1.93 21.14
C TYR A 64 -8.43 1.77 22.13
N ALA A 65 -8.72 1.36 23.37
CA ALA A 65 -7.70 1.15 24.40
C ALA A 65 -6.71 0.03 24.03
N ARG A 66 -7.18 -1.03 23.37
CA ARG A 66 -6.31 -2.09 22.85
C ARG A 66 -5.43 -1.56 21.72
N CYS A 67 -6.02 -0.90 20.74
CA CYS A 67 -5.33 -0.39 19.56
C CYS A 67 -4.30 0.69 19.91
N LEU A 68 -4.58 1.57 20.87
CA LEU A 68 -3.60 2.55 21.37
C LEU A 68 -2.38 1.85 21.97
N ARG A 69 -2.60 0.89 22.88
CA ARG A 69 -1.49 0.13 23.49
C ARG A 69 -0.70 -0.65 22.45
N GLN A 70 -1.36 -1.21 21.44
CA GLN A 70 -0.71 -1.91 20.33
C GLN A 70 0.16 -0.96 19.51
N LEU A 71 -0.35 0.21 19.14
CA LEU A 71 0.37 1.22 18.37
C LEU A 71 1.62 1.73 19.10
N VAL A 72 1.50 2.07 20.39
CA VAL A 72 2.65 2.53 21.18
C VAL A 72 3.71 1.44 21.30
N LYS A 73 3.31 0.21 21.66
CA LYS A 73 4.24 -0.93 21.73
C LYS A 73 4.92 -1.23 20.39
N LEU A 74 4.19 -1.09 19.29
CA LEU A 74 4.74 -1.28 17.95
C LEU A 74 5.80 -0.23 17.63
N ARG A 75 5.51 1.05 17.92
CA ARG A 75 6.49 2.14 17.77
C ARG A 75 7.70 1.96 18.66
N ASP A 76 7.52 1.52 19.90
CA ASP A 76 8.61 1.19 20.82
C ASP A 76 9.45 0.03 20.28
N ALA A 77 8.81 -1.02 19.79
CA ALA A 77 9.51 -2.17 19.24
C ALA A 77 10.35 -1.81 18.01
N ILE A 78 9.82 -0.95 17.13
CA ILE A 78 10.55 -0.43 15.97
C ILE A 78 11.74 0.44 16.42
N THR A 79 11.49 1.37 17.35
CA THR A 79 12.51 2.33 17.81
C THR A 79 13.65 1.64 18.57
N THR A 80 13.32 0.62 19.36
CA THR A 80 14.29 -0.10 20.20
C THR A 80 14.85 -1.35 19.55
N ALA A 81 14.31 -1.76 18.40
CA ALA A 81 14.53 -3.08 17.79
C ALA A 81 14.33 -4.24 18.79
N LYS A 82 13.40 -4.11 19.76
CA LYS A 82 13.13 -5.11 20.81
C LYS A 82 11.65 -5.48 20.89
N PRO A 83 11.31 -6.77 21.03
CA PRO A 83 12.22 -7.91 20.97
C PRO A 83 12.76 -8.12 19.54
N TYR A 84 14.05 -8.43 19.42
CA TYR A 84 14.65 -8.80 18.15
C TYR A 84 14.40 -10.29 17.93
N THR A 85 13.64 -10.64 16.89
CA THR A 85 13.48 -12.01 16.43
C THR A 85 13.62 -12.03 14.91
N THR A 86 14.23 -13.09 14.39
CA THR A 86 14.35 -13.33 12.96
C THR A 86 13.84 -14.73 12.68
N ALA A 87 12.87 -14.84 11.77
CA ALA A 87 12.33 -16.11 11.32
C ALA A 87 12.36 -16.16 9.80
N LEU A 88 12.62 -17.35 9.25
CA LEU A 88 12.43 -17.61 7.84
C LEU A 88 10.95 -17.86 7.59
N VAL A 89 10.30 -16.93 6.90
CA VAL A 89 8.85 -16.99 6.65
C VAL A 89 8.53 -17.73 5.34
N ALA A 90 9.36 -17.56 4.30
CA ALA A 90 9.12 -18.17 3.00
C ALA A 90 10.40 -18.28 2.16
N HIS A 91 10.42 -19.25 1.24
CA HIS A 91 11.37 -19.30 0.13
C HIS A 91 10.70 -18.72 -1.11
N ALA A 92 11.05 -17.48 -1.44
CA ALA A 92 10.44 -16.72 -2.53
C ALA A 92 11.45 -16.39 -3.63
N VAL A 93 11.00 -16.48 -4.88
CA VAL A 93 11.75 -15.92 -6.03
C VAL A 93 11.51 -14.42 -6.13
N ASP A 94 10.27 -14.01 -5.94
CA ASP A 94 9.81 -12.64 -5.97
C ASP A 94 8.79 -12.45 -4.84
N PHE A 95 8.81 -11.29 -4.17
CA PHE A 95 7.89 -10.98 -3.09
C PHE A 95 7.58 -9.49 -2.98
N ILE A 96 6.44 -9.19 -2.36
CA ILE A 96 6.10 -7.88 -1.82
C ILE A 96 5.53 -8.06 -0.41
N TYR A 97 5.71 -7.06 0.42
CA TYR A 97 5.01 -6.94 1.69
C TYR A 97 4.16 -5.68 1.64
N CYS A 98 2.84 -5.84 1.72
CA CYS A 98 1.90 -4.73 1.64
C CYS A 98 0.79 -4.93 2.67
N ASN A 99 0.55 -3.90 3.49
CA ASN A 99 -0.54 -3.86 4.47
C ASN A 99 -0.63 -5.09 5.39
N GLY A 100 0.51 -5.60 5.86
CA GLY A 100 0.54 -6.76 6.76
C GLY A 100 0.52 -8.12 6.07
N THR A 101 0.39 -8.14 4.73
CA THR A 101 0.35 -9.37 3.95
C THR A 101 1.63 -9.51 3.12
N LEU A 102 2.29 -10.65 3.27
CA LEU A 102 3.38 -11.09 2.41
C LEU A 102 2.78 -11.80 1.20
N CYS A 103 3.02 -11.28 0.01
CA CYS A 103 2.66 -11.94 -1.25
C CYS A 103 3.94 -12.35 -1.96
N TYR A 104 4.05 -13.61 -2.35
CA TYR A 104 5.28 -14.11 -2.95
C TYR A 104 5.04 -15.25 -3.92
N THR A 105 6.01 -15.45 -4.81
CA THR A 105 5.98 -16.53 -5.80
C THR A 105 6.98 -17.61 -5.42
N GLU A 106 6.48 -18.84 -5.28
CA GLU A 106 7.24 -20.06 -5.08
C GLU A 106 7.37 -20.80 -6.42
N GLY A 107 8.60 -21.18 -6.79
CA GLY A 107 8.85 -22.02 -7.97
C GLY A 107 8.32 -21.45 -9.30
N TYR A 108 8.13 -20.13 -9.41
CA TYR A 108 7.54 -19.39 -10.54
C TYR A 108 6.05 -19.62 -10.84
N GLU A 109 5.42 -20.63 -10.23
CA GLU A 109 4.11 -21.13 -10.63
C GLU A 109 3.05 -20.99 -9.54
N VAL A 110 3.49 -20.89 -8.29
CA VAL A 110 2.58 -20.86 -7.14
C VAL A 110 2.71 -19.51 -6.46
N LEU A 111 1.60 -18.76 -6.46
CA LEU A 111 1.50 -17.49 -5.77
C LEU A 111 0.88 -17.72 -4.39
N ARG A 112 1.53 -17.21 -3.36
CA ARG A 112 1.13 -17.40 -1.97
C ARG A 112 0.92 -16.04 -1.31
N LEU A 113 -0.14 -15.96 -0.50
CA LEU A 113 -0.42 -14.80 0.34
C LEU A 113 -0.52 -15.25 1.79
N LEU A 114 0.29 -14.62 2.64
CA LEU A 114 0.36 -14.89 4.06
C LEU A 114 0.10 -13.59 4.84
N ASN A 115 -0.97 -13.58 5.64
CA ASN A 115 -1.29 -12.43 6.49
C ASN A 115 -0.52 -12.52 7.82
N LEU A 116 0.59 -11.79 7.90
CA LEU A 116 1.49 -11.78 9.04
C LEU A 116 0.91 -10.96 10.21
N HIS A 117 0.10 -9.94 9.94
CA HIS A 117 -0.52 -9.12 10.98
C HIS A 117 -1.61 -9.86 11.76
N ALA A 118 -2.35 -10.75 11.08
CA ALA A 118 -3.35 -11.58 11.72
C ALA A 118 -2.76 -12.83 12.41
N SER A 119 -1.43 -12.98 12.42
CA SER A 119 -0.74 -14.21 12.82
C SER A 119 -1.35 -15.44 12.17
N SER A 120 -1.69 -15.35 10.88
CA SER A 120 -2.39 -16.44 10.20
C SER A 120 -1.43 -17.56 9.85
N ASP A 121 -1.79 -18.77 10.24
CA ASP A 121 -1.08 -20.01 9.91
C ASP A 121 -1.46 -20.53 8.51
N ILE A 122 -2.41 -19.87 7.84
CA ILE A 122 -3.05 -20.34 6.62
C ILE A 122 -2.70 -19.40 5.48
N GLU A 123 -2.16 -19.97 4.41
CA GLU A 123 -1.85 -19.24 3.19
C GLU A 123 -2.97 -19.36 2.16
N ASN A 124 -3.24 -18.24 1.48
CA ASN A 124 -4.00 -18.30 0.24
C ASN A 124 -3.06 -18.66 -0.90
N ILE A 125 -3.23 -19.87 -1.43
CA ILE A 125 -2.43 -20.43 -2.52
C ILE A 125 -3.21 -20.27 -3.83
N ILE A 126 -2.57 -19.67 -4.83
CA ILE A 126 -3.12 -19.46 -6.17
C ILE A 126 -2.17 -20.12 -7.17
N ASP A 127 -2.68 -21.10 -7.91
CA ASP A 127 -1.99 -21.71 -9.03
C ASP A 127 -2.03 -20.73 -10.22
N THR A 128 -0.88 -20.20 -10.59
CA THR A 128 -0.79 -19.20 -11.66
C THR A 128 -1.03 -19.81 -13.04
N ARG A 129 -0.75 -21.10 -13.27
CA ARG A 129 -1.04 -21.76 -14.54
C ARG A 129 -2.55 -21.87 -14.74
N MET A 130 -3.27 -22.35 -13.72
CA MET A 130 -4.73 -22.46 -13.74
C MET A 130 -5.40 -21.10 -13.94
N LEU A 131 -4.90 -20.08 -13.26
CA LEU A 131 -5.39 -18.71 -13.44
C LEU A 131 -5.19 -18.20 -14.87
N LEU A 132 -3.99 -18.41 -15.43
CA LEU A 132 -3.60 -17.90 -16.75
C LEU A 132 -4.26 -18.67 -17.92
N GLN A 133 -4.89 -19.83 -17.70
CA GLN A 133 -5.70 -20.53 -18.72
C GLN A 133 -6.83 -19.66 -19.26
N SER A 134 -7.37 -18.77 -18.43
CA SER A 134 -8.41 -17.84 -18.81
C SER A 134 -7.89 -16.60 -19.56
N VAL A 135 -6.57 -16.43 -19.68
CA VAL A 135 -5.95 -15.25 -20.31
C VAL A 135 -5.75 -15.49 -21.82
N PRO A 136 -6.41 -14.72 -22.70
CA PRO A 136 -6.25 -14.90 -24.14
C PRO A 136 -4.80 -14.65 -24.59
N GLY A 137 -4.20 -15.66 -25.22
CA GLY A 137 -2.82 -15.60 -25.74
C GLY A 137 -1.72 -15.70 -24.67
N ALA A 138 -2.03 -16.22 -23.48
CA ALA A 138 -0.99 -16.72 -22.58
C ALA A 138 -0.50 -18.08 -23.10
N ASN A 139 0.81 -18.19 -23.40
CA ASN A 139 1.39 -19.47 -23.74
C ASN A 139 1.74 -20.23 -22.45
N LEU A 140 0.90 -21.20 -22.10
CA LEU A 140 1.03 -22.00 -20.88
C LEU A 140 1.86 -23.27 -21.10
N ALA A 141 2.26 -23.55 -22.34
CA ALA A 141 3.11 -24.69 -22.64
C ALA A 141 4.56 -24.47 -22.15
N SER A 142 4.95 -23.21 -21.96
CA SER A 142 6.28 -22.83 -21.48
C SER A 142 6.27 -22.66 -19.97
N SER A 143 7.05 -23.47 -19.24
CA SER A 143 7.23 -23.31 -17.79
C SER A 143 8.16 -22.14 -17.41
N LYS A 144 8.63 -21.36 -18.40
CA LYS A 144 9.69 -20.36 -18.20
C LYS A 144 9.18 -18.92 -18.05
N TYR A 145 7.90 -18.72 -17.81
CA TYR A 145 7.40 -17.37 -17.52
C TYR A 145 7.77 -16.94 -16.09
N LYS A 146 7.78 -15.63 -15.86
CA LYS A 146 7.88 -15.05 -14.51
C LYS A 146 6.54 -14.47 -14.11
N PHE A 147 6.13 -14.74 -12.88
CA PHE A 147 4.92 -14.20 -12.29
C PHE A 147 5.28 -13.51 -10.99
N ARG A 148 5.28 -12.18 -10.98
CA ARG A 148 5.79 -11.39 -9.85
C ARG A 148 4.68 -10.54 -9.23
N PRO A 149 4.42 -10.62 -7.91
CA PRO A 149 3.49 -9.70 -7.27
C PRO A 149 4.04 -8.26 -7.30
N ILE A 150 3.17 -7.28 -7.52
CA ILE A 150 3.51 -5.85 -7.61
C ILE A 150 2.86 -5.05 -6.49
N HIS A 151 1.57 -5.29 -6.23
CA HIS A 151 0.82 -4.57 -5.22
C HIS A 151 -0.36 -5.40 -4.71
N PHE A 152 -0.69 -5.27 -3.43
CA PHE A 152 -1.85 -5.89 -2.80
C PHE A 152 -2.57 -4.89 -1.90
N ALA A 153 -3.85 -4.64 -2.20
CA ALA A 153 -4.72 -3.81 -1.38
C ALA A 153 -6.18 -4.18 -1.64
N HIS A 154 -7.04 -4.04 -0.62
CA HIS A 154 -8.49 -4.23 -0.73
C HIS A 154 -8.91 -5.59 -1.34
N GLY A 155 -8.18 -6.67 -1.01
CA GLY A 155 -8.45 -8.01 -1.55
C GLY A 155 -8.07 -8.20 -3.02
N VAL A 156 -7.47 -7.19 -3.66
CA VAL A 156 -7.02 -7.21 -5.05
C VAL A 156 -5.51 -7.34 -5.10
N LEU A 157 -5.03 -8.38 -5.78
CA LEU A 157 -3.62 -8.62 -6.02
C LEU A 157 -3.28 -8.31 -7.47
N SER A 158 -2.24 -7.51 -7.65
CA SER A 158 -1.71 -7.11 -8.95
C SER A 158 -0.38 -7.79 -9.19
N CYS A 159 -0.24 -8.48 -10.32
CA CYS A 159 0.95 -9.25 -10.67
C CYS A 159 1.45 -8.92 -12.09
N LEU A 160 2.77 -8.94 -12.26
CA LEU A 160 3.42 -8.87 -13.55
C LEU A 160 3.64 -10.28 -14.09
N TYR A 161 2.90 -10.64 -15.14
CA TYR A 161 3.24 -11.78 -15.97
C TYR A 161 4.27 -11.35 -17.03
N SER A 162 5.41 -12.02 -17.06
CA SER A 162 6.44 -11.82 -18.08
C SER A 162 6.67 -13.14 -18.82
N PRO A 163 6.22 -13.25 -20.08
CA PRO A 163 6.50 -14.43 -20.88
C PRO A 163 8.00 -14.51 -21.20
N PRO A 164 8.49 -15.67 -21.67
CA PRO A 164 9.78 -15.76 -22.33
C PRO A 164 9.91 -14.72 -23.44
N LYS A 165 11.14 -14.20 -23.68
CA LYS A 165 11.39 -13.11 -24.65
C LYS A 165 10.83 -13.38 -26.06
N THR A 166 10.68 -14.65 -26.43
CA THR A 166 10.18 -15.11 -27.73
C THR A 166 8.66 -15.22 -27.81
N GLU A 167 7.94 -15.11 -26.70
CA GLU A 167 6.53 -15.53 -26.58
C GLU A 167 5.55 -14.36 -26.36
N GLY A 168 6.02 -13.11 -26.49
CA GLY A 168 5.16 -11.93 -26.57
C GLY A 168 5.45 -10.87 -25.52
N ARG A 169 4.45 -10.02 -25.24
CA ARG A 169 4.57 -8.90 -24.30
C ARG A 169 4.09 -9.28 -22.91
N SER A 170 4.70 -8.67 -21.90
CA SER A 170 4.26 -8.76 -20.51
C SER A 170 2.82 -8.27 -20.32
N ARG A 171 2.19 -8.79 -19.27
CA ARG A 171 0.82 -8.44 -18.89
C ARG A 171 0.73 -8.08 -17.43
N LEU A 172 -0.14 -7.11 -17.14
CA LEU A 172 -0.58 -6.83 -15.78
C LEU A 172 -1.82 -7.69 -15.50
N VAL A 173 -1.68 -8.61 -14.56
CA VAL A 173 -2.70 -9.58 -14.17
C VAL A 173 -3.29 -9.13 -12.84
N ILE A 174 -4.60 -8.90 -12.81
CA ILE A 174 -5.32 -8.44 -11.63
C ILE A 174 -6.23 -9.56 -11.12
N ILE A 175 -6.10 -9.90 -9.84
CA ILE A 175 -6.75 -11.05 -9.22
C ILE A 175 -7.57 -10.59 -8.04
N ASN A 176 -8.82 -11.03 -7.96
CA ASN A 176 -9.58 -10.98 -6.71
C ASN A 176 -9.18 -12.20 -5.87
N VAL A 177 -8.53 -11.96 -4.74
CA VAL A 177 -7.97 -13.04 -3.89
C VAL A 177 -9.06 -13.83 -3.19
N GLU A 178 -10.11 -13.15 -2.69
CA GLU A 178 -11.20 -13.79 -1.97
C GLU A 178 -12.00 -14.73 -2.89
N GLN A 179 -12.30 -14.26 -4.09
CA GLN A 179 -13.04 -15.02 -5.10
C GLN A 179 -12.14 -15.98 -5.90
N ARG A 180 -10.81 -15.84 -5.79
CA ARG A 180 -9.80 -16.56 -6.58
C ARG A 180 -10.05 -16.46 -8.09
N THR A 181 -10.50 -15.28 -8.55
CA THR A 181 -10.84 -15.05 -9.95
C THR A 181 -9.92 -14.02 -10.60
N LEU A 182 -9.67 -14.23 -11.90
CA LEU A 182 -9.04 -13.24 -12.75
C LEU A 182 -10.02 -12.08 -12.99
N LEU A 183 -9.63 -10.86 -12.64
CA LEU A 183 -10.38 -9.64 -12.97
C LEU A 183 -10.03 -9.13 -14.37
N THR A 184 -8.73 -9.07 -14.70
CA THR A 184 -8.25 -8.68 -16.03
C THR A 184 -6.80 -9.09 -16.23
N ALA A 185 -6.39 -9.18 -17.50
CA ALA A 185 -5.00 -9.44 -17.91
C ALA A 185 -4.59 -8.50 -19.05
N GLN A 186 -4.23 -7.27 -18.66
CA GLN A 186 -3.94 -6.18 -19.59
C GLN A 186 -2.56 -6.34 -20.21
N ARG A 187 -2.48 -6.26 -21.54
CA ARG A 187 -1.20 -6.21 -22.25
C ARG A 187 -0.50 -4.89 -21.94
N LEU A 188 0.76 -4.97 -21.54
CA LEU A 188 1.58 -3.80 -21.27
C LEU A 188 2.36 -3.39 -22.52
N GLU A 189 2.39 -2.09 -22.78
CA GLU A 189 3.24 -1.48 -23.80
C GLU A 189 4.68 -1.34 -23.30
N SER A 190 4.84 -1.06 -22.01
CA SER A 190 6.12 -0.99 -21.30
C SER A 190 5.99 -1.58 -19.91
N THR A 191 7.11 -2.07 -19.37
CA THR A 191 7.25 -2.46 -17.96
C THR A 191 8.20 -1.53 -17.20
N SER A 192 8.67 -0.45 -17.85
CA SER A 192 9.62 0.47 -17.27
C SER A 192 9.01 1.19 -16.06
N LYS A 193 9.64 0.99 -14.90
CA LYS A 193 9.23 1.55 -13.60
C LYS A 193 7.75 1.32 -13.30
N LEU A 194 7.21 0.16 -13.68
CA LEU A 194 5.81 -0.20 -13.47
C LEU A 194 5.45 -0.16 -11.98
N PHE A 195 4.34 0.51 -11.66
CA PHE A 195 3.71 0.45 -10.34
C PHE A 195 2.20 0.28 -10.45
N VAL A 196 1.59 -0.12 -9.34
CA VAL A 196 0.14 -0.25 -9.21
C VAL A 196 -0.31 0.29 -7.85
N ARG A 197 -1.45 0.98 -7.82
CA ARG A 197 -2.16 1.41 -6.60
C ARG A 197 -3.64 1.21 -6.80
N ASN A 198 -4.35 0.77 -5.76
CA ASN A 198 -5.79 0.60 -5.83
C ASN A 198 -6.49 0.87 -4.50
N ASN A 199 -7.69 1.45 -4.59
CA ASN A 199 -8.68 1.35 -3.52
C ASN A 199 -9.59 0.14 -3.80
N GLN A 200 -10.76 0.10 -3.18
CA GLN A 200 -11.75 -0.97 -3.37
C GLN A 200 -12.45 -0.93 -4.75
N ASP A 201 -12.45 0.22 -5.43
CA ASP A 201 -13.29 0.47 -6.61
C ASP A 201 -12.48 0.66 -7.89
N TYR A 202 -11.28 1.24 -7.78
CA TYR A 202 -10.44 1.60 -8.90
C TYR A 202 -8.99 1.19 -8.67
N LEU A 203 -8.34 0.83 -9.77
CA LEU A 203 -6.93 0.52 -9.83
C LEU A 203 -6.26 1.41 -10.85
N TYR A 204 -5.12 1.96 -10.47
CA TYR A 204 -4.22 2.69 -11.35
C TYR A 204 -2.93 1.90 -11.49
N TYR A 205 -2.44 1.78 -12.72
CA TYR A 205 -1.04 1.46 -12.96
C TYR A 205 -0.38 2.59 -13.71
N GLY A 206 0.92 2.74 -13.49
CA GLY A 206 1.72 3.69 -14.25
C GLY A 206 3.04 3.13 -14.72
N THR A 207 3.54 3.69 -15.82
CA THR A 207 4.83 3.36 -16.42
C THR A 207 5.56 4.63 -16.81
N HIS A 208 6.89 4.63 -16.65
CA HIS A 208 7.74 5.74 -17.07
C HIS A 208 8.28 5.45 -18.48
N SER A 209 7.46 5.74 -19.50
CA SER A 209 7.67 5.14 -20.83
C SER A 209 7.40 6.04 -22.03
N VAL A 210 6.59 7.10 -21.90
CA VAL A 210 6.34 8.02 -23.01
C VAL A 210 7.43 9.07 -23.01
N THR A 211 8.02 9.35 -24.18
CA THR A 211 8.95 10.46 -24.36
C THR A 211 8.14 11.63 -24.88
N GLY A 212 8.17 12.78 -24.20
CA GLY A 212 7.52 13.97 -24.73
C GLY A 212 8.46 14.79 -25.60
N ASP A 213 7.97 15.95 -26.05
CA ASP A 213 8.61 16.74 -27.12
C ASP A 213 9.98 17.31 -26.73
N ASP A 214 10.22 17.47 -25.43
CA ASP A 214 11.50 17.88 -24.84
C ASP A 214 12.54 16.74 -24.75
N GLY A 215 12.17 15.52 -25.14
CA GLY A 215 13.05 14.34 -25.08
C GLY A 215 13.08 13.65 -23.72
N PHE A 216 12.40 14.19 -22.69
CA PHE A 216 12.30 13.55 -21.38
C PHE A 216 11.19 12.50 -21.34
N LYS A 217 11.46 11.43 -20.58
CA LYS A 217 10.47 10.40 -20.30
C LYS A 217 9.48 10.90 -19.25
N ARG A 218 8.21 10.59 -19.46
CA ARG A 218 7.06 10.97 -18.65
C ARG A 218 6.38 9.73 -18.09
N TRP A 219 5.68 9.95 -16.99
CA TRP A 219 4.78 8.96 -16.41
C TRP A 219 3.47 8.93 -17.15
N VAL A 220 3.01 7.71 -17.42
CA VAL A 220 1.71 7.45 -18.04
C VAL A 220 0.88 6.66 -17.05
N LEU A 221 -0.33 7.12 -16.76
CA LEU A 221 -1.28 6.40 -15.92
C LEU A 221 -2.39 5.78 -16.75
N ARG A 222 -2.80 4.58 -16.35
CA ARG A 222 -4.01 3.93 -16.85
C ARG A 222 -4.88 3.47 -15.70
N ARG A 223 -6.18 3.58 -15.90
CA ARG A 223 -7.21 3.32 -14.91
C ARG A 223 -8.02 2.09 -15.27
N PHE A 224 -8.26 1.24 -14.27
CA PHE A 224 -9.16 0.11 -14.32
C PHE A 224 -10.27 0.29 -13.27
N ASP A 225 -11.50 0.12 -13.69
CA ASP A 225 -12.66 0.02 -12.80
C ASP A 225 -12.84 -1.45 -12.40
N ILE A 226 -12.70 -1.71 -11.10
CA ILE A 226 -12.73 -3.05 -10.52
C ILE A 226 -14.14 -3.63 -10.56
N ARG A 227 -15.16 -2.79 -10.38
CA ARG A 227 -16.58 -3.20 -10.35
C ARG A 227 -17.07 -3.59 -11.74
N THR A 228 -16.82 -2.75 -12.73
CA THR A 228 -17.23 -3.00 -14.12
C THR A 228 -16.27 -3.91 -14.87
N LYS A 229 -15.07 -4.15 -14.32
CA LYS A 229 -13.98 -4.91 -14.94
C LYS A 229 -13.52 -4.33 -16.26
N GLN A 230 -13.54 -3.00 -16.39
CA GLN A 230 -13.19 -2.30 -17.62
C GLN A 230 -12.00 -1.36 -17.44
N TRP A 231 -11.13 -1.34 -18.45
CA TRP A 231 -10.11 -0.31 -18.58
C TRP A 231 -10.75 0.94 -19.16
N ASN A 232 -10.36 2.11 -18.63
CA ASN A 232 -10.76 3.36 -19.25
C ASN A 232 -10.12 3.48 -20.64
N ALA A 233 -10.82 4.13 -21.56
CA ALA A 233 -10.24 4.48 -22.85
C ALA A 233 -9.15 5.55 -22.64
N GLY A 234 -8.00 5.36 -23.29
CA GLY A 234 -6.87 6.29 -23.20
C GLY A 234 -5.96 6.09 -22.00
N HIS A 235 -5.14 7.10 -21.75
CA HIS A 235 -4.17 7.18 -20.67
C HIS A 235 -4.02 8.65 -20.25
N LEU A 236 -3.49 8.87 -19.04
CA LEU A 236 -3.17 10.20 -18.53
C LEU A 236 -1.65 10.37 -18.52
N ASP A 237 -1.15 11.30 -19.29
CA ASP A 237 0.26 11.69 -19.28
C ASP A 237 0.49 12.70 -18.13
N LEU A 238 1.49 12.43 -17.31
CA LEU A 238 1.90 13.32 -16.21
C LEU A 238 3.09 14.15 -16.68
N ASP A 239 2.80 15.15 -17.49
CA ASP A 239 3.82 15.97 -18.18
C ASP A 239 4.74 16.70 -17.21
N ASP A 240 4.22 17.14 -16.06
CA ASP A 240 4.95 17.98 -15.11
C ASP A 240 5.61 17.19 -13.96
N LEU A 241 5.46 15.86 -13.92
CA LEU A 241 5.99 15.05 -12.83
C LEU A 241 7.42 14.55 -13.14
N ALA A 242 8.42 15.30 -12.68
CA ALA A 242 9.81 14.89 -12.75
C ALA A 242 10.15 13.71 -11.82
N GLY A 243 11.22 12.97 -12.14
CA GLY A 243 11.73 11.85 -11.34
C GLY A 243 11.23 10.49 -11.80
N SER A 244 12.06 9.46 -11.65
CA SER A 244 11.80 8.13 -12.21
C SER A 244 11.93 6.98 -11.22
N ASP A 245 12.49 7.23 -10.03
CA ASP A 245 12.78 6.21 -9.03
C ASP A 245 11.73 6.23 -7.94
N ILE A 246 10.79 5.30 -8.04
CA ILE A 246 9.70 5.15 -7.09
C ILE A 246 10.27 4.84 -5.70
N GLY A 247 9.83 5.61 -4.71
CA GLY A 247 10.29 5.51 -3.33
C GLY A 247 11.57 6.31 -3.04
N ALA A 248 12.18 6.94 -4.05
CA ALA A 248 13.36 7.79 -3.87
C ALA A 248 13.14 9.22 -4.41
N THR A 249 12.81 9.34 -5.70
CA THR A 249 12.55 10.64 -6.36
C THR A 249 11.09 10.90 -6.62
N VAL A 250 10.26 9.85 -6.69
CA VAL A 250 8.82 9.96 -6.91
C VAL A 250 8.04 8.97 -6.04
N CYS A 251 6.83 9.32 -5.64
CA CYS A 251 5.92 8.46 -4.90
C CYS A 251 4.50 8.60 -5.43
N PHE A 252 3.76 7.49 -5.46
CA PHE A 252 2.36 7.44 -5.85
C PHE A 252 1.57 6.72 -4.77
N GLU A 253 0.43 7.27 -4.38
CA GLU A 253 -0.46 6.64 -3.41
C GLU A 253 -1.91 7.06 -3.56
N ILE A 254 -2.84 6.22 -3.12
CA ILE A 254 -4.26 6.57 -3.02
C ILE A 254 -4.61 6.78 -1.55
N ILE A 255 -5.08 7.98 -1.22
CA ILE A 255 -5.46 8.38 0.14
C ILE A 255 -6.80 9.13 0.05
N ASP A 256 -7.79 8.70 0.85
CA ASP A 256 -9.12 9.34 0.93
C ASP A 256 -9.79 9.58 -0.43
N ASP A 257 -9.74 8.58 -1.33
CA ASP A 257 -10.26 8.65 -2.70
C ASP A 257 -9.63 9.72 -3.59
N TYR A 258 -8.39 10.13 -3.29
CA TYR A 258 -7.54 10.90 -4.19
C TYR A 258 -6.29 10.09 -4.55
N PHE A 259 -5.93 10.13 -5.83
CA PHE A 259 -4.64 9.64 -6.30
C PHE A 259 -3.64 10.78 -6.18
N TYR A 260 -2.54 10.55 -5.50
CA TYR A 260 -1.44 11.48 -5.31
C TYR A 260 -0.23 11.04 -6.12
N GLY A 261 0.43 12.00 -6.75
CA GLY A 261 1.80 11.87 -7.22
C GLY A 261 2.65 12.96 -6.59
N LEU A 262 3.77 12.56 -6.00
CA LEU A 262 4.72 13.44 -5.32
C LEU A 262 6.10 13.20 -5.89
N SER A 263 6.83 14.28 -6.18
CA SER A 263 8.22 14.24 -6.61
C SER A 263 9.07 15.15 -5.75
N SER A 264 10.30 14.71 -5.44
CA SER A 264 11.33 15.54 -4.82
C SER A 264 12.16 16.32 -5.84
N LEU A 265 11.83 16.21 -7.13
CA LEU A 265 12.45 16.97 -8.20
C LEU A 265 11.46 18.05 -8.68
N ALA A 266 11.92 19.30 -8.67
CA ALA A 266 11.10 20.45 -9.09
C ALA A 266 10.99 20.59 -10.61
N SER A 267 11.97 20.07 -11.36
CA SER A 267 11.92 20.07 -12.83
C SER A 267 12.77 18.92 -13.41
N PHE A 268 12.62 18.68 -14.72
CA PHE A 268 13.41 17.68 -15.45
C PHE A 268 14.86 18.12 -15.68
N GLU A 269 15.12 19.43 -15.60
CA GLU A 269 16.44 20.03 -15.77
C GLU A 269 17.01 20.49 -14.40
N VAL A 270 18.33 20.50 -14.26
CA VAL A 270 18.96 20.97 -13.03
C VAL A 270 19.12 22.49 -13.14
N TYR A 271 18.06 23.23 -12.83
CA TYR A 271 18.15 24.68 -12.60
C TYR A 271 18.23 24.97 -11.12
N GLU A 272 19.13 25.88 -10.73
CA GLU A 272 19.02 26.58 -9.45
C GLU A 272 17.67 27.32 -9.45
N THR A 273 16.69 26.75 -8.77
CA THR A 273 15.37 27.33 -8.67
C THR A 273 15.27 27.97 -7.30
N ASP A 274 14.95 29.27 -7.23
CA ASP A 274 14.61 29.99 -5.99
C ASP A 274 13.27 29.49 -5.35
N SER A 275 12.87 28.25 -5.63
CA SER A 275 11.66 27.64 -5.10
C SER A 275 11.83 27.32 -3.62
N LEU A 276 10.90 27.81 -2.81
CA LEU A 276 10.83 27.52 -1.37
C LEU A 276 10.34 26.09 -1.08
N SER A 277 9.81 25.37 -2.07
CA SER A 277 9.32 24.00 -1.93
C SER A 277 10.17 23.02 -2.74
N TYR A 278 10.80 22.09 -2.03
CA TYR A 278 11.59 20.98 -2.56
C TYR A 278 10.75 19.85 -3.19
N TYR A 279 9.43 19.99 -3.21
CA TYR A 279 8.52 18.96 -3.68
C TYR A 279 7.50 19.50 -4.68
N TYR A 280 7.33 18.78 -5.77
CA TYR A 280 6.18 18.91 -6.66
C TYR A 280 5.13 17.87 -6.29
N GLY A 281 3.86 18.25 -6.29
CA GLY A 281 2.78 17.35 -5.92
C GLY A 281 1.49 17.68 -6.64
N PHE A 282 0.80 16.64 -7.12
CA PHE A 282 -0.55 16.75 -7.64
C PHE A 282 -1.46 15.75 -6.94
N ARG A 283 -2.76 16.04 -6.99
CA ARG A 283 -3.80 15.09 -6.62
C ARG A 283 -4.94 15.15 -7.62
N LEU A 284 -5.56 14.00 -7.87
CA LEU A 284 -6.78 13.90 -8.67
C LEU A 284 -7.80 13.01 -7.96
N PRO A 285 -9.11 13.29 -8.06
CA PRO A 285 -10.12 12.41 -7.51
C PRO A 285 -10.05 11.03 -8.18
N VAL A 286 -10.18 9.98 -7.39
CA VAL A 286 -10.27 8.63 -7.89
C VAL A 286 -11.64 8.42 -8.54
N GLY A 287 -11.65 7.99 -9.81
CA GLY A 287 -12.89 7.71 -10.54
C GLY A 287 -13.41 8.88 -11.38
N SER A 288 -12.86 10.10 -11.24
CA SER A 288 -13.22 11.20 -12.14
C SER A 288 -12.77 10.89 -13.57
N THR A 289 -13.67 11.10 -14.53
CA THR A 289 -13.37 11.16 -15.96
C THR A 289 -12.78 12.54 -16.24
N GLN A 290 -11.46 12.66 -16.26
CA GLN A 290 -10.83 13.71 -17.06
C GLN A 290 -10.46 13.09 -18.41
#